data_AF-A0A2T4VQC1-F1
#
_entry.id   AF-A0A2T4VQC1-F1
#
_cell.length_a   1.000
_cell.length_b   1.000
_cell.length_c   1.000
_cell.angle_alpha   90.00
_cell.angle_beta   90.00
_cell.angle_gamma   90.00
#
_symmetry.space_group_name_H-M   'P 1'
#
loop_
_entity.id
_entity.type
_entity.pdbx_description
1 polymer ?
#
loop_
_entity_poly.entity_id
_entity_poly.type
_entity_poly.pdbx_seq_one_letter_code
_entity_poly.pdbx_strand_id
1 'polypeptide(L)'
;MSTALWLLAVQGALGAFDTLYYHEWRARLPARVPGTRPELLLHAARDFLYALLFGTLPWLAWRGAWAAVLALVVATEIIITLADFVVEDRVRRPLGGVFPGERCTHAVMAILYGAVLAHLVPEMLAWWHQPTGLDVAPVPLPEPLRLVLGLMAAGVLGSGVRDLYAALQLPGGRWPWPAEEARVQ
;
A
#
# COMPACT_ATOMS: atom_id res chain seq x y z
N MET A 1 9.20 -7.14 -16.65
CA MET A 1 8.19 -7.65 -15.69
C MET A 1 8.83 -8.36 -14.49
N SER A 2 9.65 -9.40 -14.67
CA SER A 2 10.25 -10.15 -13.54
C SER A 2 11.00 -9.26 -12.53
N THR A 3 11.85 -8.34 -13.00
CA THR A 3 12.54 -7.37 -12.14
C THR A 3 11.57 -6.47 -11.36
N ALA A 4 10.50 -6.00 -12.00
CA ALA A 4 9.48 -5.18 -11.33
C ALA A 4 8.84 -5.94 -10.17
N LEU A 5 8.56 -7.24 -10.32
CA LEU A 5 7.96 -8.07 -9.27
C LEU A 5 8.91 -8.37 -8.11
N TRP A 6 10.21 -8.54 -8.37
CA TRP A 6 11.21 -8.61 -7.30
C TRP A 6 11.31 -7.30 -6.51
N LEU A 7 11.38 -6.17 -7.21
CA LEU A 7 11.40 -4.86 -6.57
C LEU A 7 10.11 -4.60 -5.80
N LEU A 8 8.97 -5.02 -6.35
CA LEU A 8 7.66 -4.91 -5.69
C LEU A 8 7.59 -5.79 -4.43
N ALA A 9 8.22 -6.97 -4.43
CA ALA A 9 8.32 -7.79 -3.21
C ALA A 9 9.16 -7.09 -2.13
N VAL A 10 10.29 -6.48 -2.49
CA VAL A 10 11.09 -5.69 -1.54
C VAL A 10 10.30 -4.48 -1.03
N GLN A 11 9.58 -3.79 -1.93
CA GLN A 11 8.67 -2.70 -1.58
C GLN A 11 7.60 -3.16 -0.59
N GLY A 12 6.99 -4.33 -0.83
CA GLY A 12 6.00 -4.93 0.07
C GLY A 12 6.56 -5.27 1.44
N ALA A 13 7.81 -5.72 1.53
CA ALA A 13 8.47 -5.97 2.81
C ALA A 13 8.70 -4.66 3.61
N LEU A 14 9.13 -3.59 2.93
CA LEU A 14 9.29 -2.27 3.56
C LEU A 14 7.95 -1.68 3.98
N GLY A 15 6.92 -1.78 3.13
CA GLY A 15 5.56 -1.33 3.45
C GLY A 15 4.95 -2.12 4.62
N ALA A 16 5.19 -3.43 4.69
CA ALA A 16 4.78 -4.24 5.84
C ALA A 16 5.52 -3.81 7.11
N PHE A 17 6.81 -3.51 7.04
CA PHE A 17 7.55 -2.95 8.17
C PHE A 17 6.96 -1.61 8.61
N ASP A 18 6.71 -0.68 7.68
CA ASP A 18 6.10 0.62 7.96
C ASP A 18 4.74 0.47 8.66
N THR A 19 3.90 -0.40 8.11
CA THR A 19 2.55 -0.69 8.62
C THR A 19 2.59 -1.32 10.02
N LEU A 20 3.40 -2.35 10.22
CA LEU A 20 3.44 -3.09 11.49
C LEU A 20 4.17 -2.29 12.59
N TYR A 21 5.25 -1.60 12.23
CA TYR A 21 6.09 -0.92 13.20
C TYR A 21 5.62 0.50 13.46
N TYR A 22 5.55 1.36 12.43
CA TYR A 22 5.21 2.77 12.63
C TYR A 22 3.70 2.98 12.79
N HIS A 23 2.89 2.47 11.87
CA HIS A 23 1.45 2.67 11.88
C HIS A 23 0.76 1.94 13.07
N GLU A 24 0.98 0.64 13.22
CA GLU A 24 0.34 -0.15 14.27
C GLU A 24 0.99 0.04 15.64
N TRP A 25 2.29 -0.27 15.77
CA TRP A 25 2.90 -0.36 17.10
C TRP A 25 3.26 0.99 17.72
N ARG A 26 3.92 1.87 16.94
CA ARG A 26 4.42 3.16 17.43
C ARG A 26 3.34 4.23 17.49
N ALA A 27 2.61 4.44 16.40
CA ALA A 27 1.59 5.47 16.29
C ALA A 27 0.22 4.99 16.78
N ARG A 28 -0.04 3.68 16.75
CA ARG A 28 -1.32 3.07 17.17
C ARG A 28 -2.51 3.73 16.50
N LEU A 29 -2.41 4.02 15.20
CA LEU A 29 -3.42 4.81 14.49
C LEU A 29 -4.84 4.22 14.56
N PRO A 30 -5.02 2.89 14.53
CA PRO A 30 -6.35 2.29 14.71
C PRO A 30 -6.94 2.49 16.12
N ALA A 31 -6.16 2.95 17.11
CA ALA A 31 -6.61 3.17 18.49
C ALA A 31 -7.60 4.34 18.65
N ARG A 32 -8.13 4.89 17.55
CA ARG A 32 -9.08 6.01 17.48
C ARG A 32 -8.50 7.32 18.00
N VAL A 33 -7.24 7.59 17.65
CA VAL A 33 -6.64 8.90 17.87
C VAL A 33 -7.52 9.97 17.17
N PRO A 34 -7.99 11.01 17.88
CA PRO A 34 -8.82 12.03 17.28
C PRO A 34 -8.13 12.70 16.08
N GLY A 35 -8.81 12.74 14.93
CA GLY A 35 -8.32 13.42 13.73
C GLY A 35 -7.54 12.56 12.73
N THR A 36 -7.19 11.30 13.05
CA THR A 36 -6.45 10.41 12.13
C THR A 36 -7.32 9.69 11.10
N ARG A 37 -8.65 9.84 11.15
CA ARG A 37 -9.57 9.22 10.19
C ARG A 37 -9.20 9.46 8.70
N PRO A 38 -8.82 10.67 8.26
CA PRO A 38 -8.44 10.89 6.86
C PRO A 38 -7.22 10.07 6.44
N GLU A 39 -6.25 9.90 7.34
CA GLU A 39 -5.06 9.08 7.12
C GLU A 39 -5.42 7.60 6.98
N LEU A 40 -6.22 7.05 7.90
CA LEU A 40 -6.70 5.66 7.82
C LEU A 40 -7.48 5.38 6.53
N LEU A 41 -8.24 6.35 6.00
CA LEU A 41 -8.91 6.19 4.71
C LEU A 41 -7.95 6.15 3.52
N LEU A 42 -6.87 6.94 3.57
CA LEU A 42 -5.82 6.90 2.56
C LEU A 42 -5.05 5.58 2.62
N HIS A 43 -4.70 5.13 3.82
CA HIS A 43 -4.01 3.84 4.04
C HIS A 43 -4.88 2.67 3.54
N ALA A 44 -6.17 2.63 3.92
CA ALA A 44 -7.10 1.62 3.43
C ALA A 44 -7.22 1.62 1.89
N ALA A 45 -7.34 2.79 1.27
CA ALA A 45 -7.45 2.90 -0.17
C ALA A 45 -6.15 2.43 -0.86
N ARG A 46 -4.98 2.88 -0.37
CA ARG A 46 -3.66 2.45 -0.86
C ARG A 46 -3.51 0.93 -0.76
N ASP A 47 -3.89 0.37 0.38
CA ASP A 47 -3.78 -1.05 0.66
C ASP A 47 -4.61 -1.90 -0.30
N PHE A 48 -5.82 -1.46 -0.67
CA PHE A 48 -6.61 -2.15 -1.69
C PHE A 48 -5.98 -2.08 -3.09
N LEU A 49 -5.33 -0.97 -3.44
CA LEU A 49 -4.59 -0.89 -4.71
C LEU A 49 -3.39 -1.84 -4.70
N TYR A 50 -2.61 -1.89 -3.61
CA TYR A 50 -1.50 -2.83 -3.49
C TYR A 50 -1.98 -4.29 -3.48
N ALA A 51 -3.11 -4.60 -2.84
CA ALA A 51 -3.70 -5.94 -2.88
C ALA A 51 -4.00 -6.37 -4.33
N LEU A 52 -4.56 -5.45 -5.13
CA LEU A 52 -4.78 -5.66 -6.56
C LEU A 52 -3.44 -5.87 -7.29
N LEU A 53 -2.44 -5.01 -7.08
CA LEU A 53 -1.15 -5.09 -7.78
C LEU A 53 -0.40 -6.39 -7.45
N PHE A 54 -0.23 -6.72 -6.16
CA PHE A 54 0.39 -7.97 -5.71
C PHE A 54 -0.37 -9.21 -6.19
N GLY A 55 -1.71 -9.16 -6.13
CA GLY A 55 -2.56 -10.28 -6.48
C GLY A 55 -2.69 -10.55 -7.97
N THR A 56 -2.46 -9.56 -8.83
CA THR A 56 -2.73 -9.69 -10.27
C THR A 56 -1.51 -9.62 -11.17
N LEU A 57 -0.52 -8.75 -10.90
CA LEU A 57 0.66 -8.59 -11.76
C LEU A 57 1.46 -9.89 -12.00
N PRO A 58 1.58 -10.83 -11.03
CA PRO A 58 2.27 -12.10 -11.28
C PRO A 58 1.51 -13.06 -12.21
N TRP A 59 0.21 -12.82 -12.44
CA TRP A 59 -0.71 -13.79 -13.04
C TRP A 59 -1.35 -13.30 -14.34
N LEU A 60 -1.59 -12.00 -14.48
CA LEU A 60 -2.42 -11.44 -15.54
C LEU A 60 -1.62 -10.54 -16.48
N ALA A 61 -1.92 -10.63 -17.78
CA ALA A 61 -1.51 -9.65 -18.77
C ALA A 61 -2.64 -8.62 -18.98
N TRP A 62 -2.36 -7.35 -18.67
CA TRP A 62 -3.33 -6.24 -18.72
C TRP A 62 -3.31 -5.56 -20.10
N ARG A 63 -3.81 -6.21 -21.16
CA ARG A 63 -3.65 -5.73 -22.55
C ARG A 63 -4.71 -4.73 -23.00
N GLY A 64 -4.32 -3.84 -23.91
CA GLY A 64 -5.18 -2.81 -24.50
C GLY A 64 -5.78 -1.87 -23.45
N ALA A 65 -7.11 -1.74 -23.41
CA ALA A 65 -7.78 -0.86 -22.45
C ALA A 65 -7.49 -1.21 -20.98
N TRP A 66 -7.19 -2.48 -20.67
CA TRP A 66 -6.80 -2.88 -19.32
C TRP A 66 -5.44 -2.29 -18.90
N ALA A 67 -4.52 -2.04 -19.84
CA ALA A 67 -3.27 -1.35 -19.53
C ALA A 67 -3.52 0.07 -19.02
N ALA A 68 -4.53 0.77 -19.59
CA ALA A 68 -4.94 2.10 -19.12
C ALA A 68 -5.61 2.06 -17.74
N VAL A 69 -6.39 1.01 -17.45
CA VAL A 69 -6.94 0.79 -16.09
C VAL A 69 -5.81 0.57 -15.08
N LEU A 70 -4.82 -0.26 -15.41
CA LEU A 70 -3.64 -0.46 -14.56
C LEU A 70 -2.84 0.85 -14.39
N ALA A 71 -2.73 1.66 -15.44
CA ALA A 71 -2.10 2.98 -15.35
C ALA A 71 -2.85 3.92 -14.41
N LEU A 72 -4.18 3.89 -14.44
CA LEU A 72 -5.00 4.66 -13.51
C LEU A 72 -4.84 4.17 -12.06
N VAL A 73 -4.76 2.86 -11.83
CA VAL A 73 -4.47 2.27 -10.51
C VAL A 73 -3.12 2.79 -9.99
N VAL A 74 -2.06 2.70 -10.79
CA VAL A 74 -0.72 3.17 -10.42
C VAL A 74 -0.71 4.69 -10.18
N ALA A 75 -1.35 5.47 -11.05
CA ALA A 75 -1.43 6.93 -10.86
C ALA A 75 -2.21 7.31 -9.60
N THR A 76 -3.30 6.60 -9.30
CA THR A 76 -4.10 6.81 -8.10
C THR A 76 -3.29 6.47 -6.85
N GLU A 77 -2.53 5.37 -6.86
CA GLU A 77 -1.64 5.02 -5.77
C GLU A 77 -0.62 6.13 -5.51
N ILE A 78 0.02 6.67 -6.56
CA ILE A 78 0.99 7.77 -6.44
C ILE A 78 0.32 9.01 -5.80
N ILE A 79 -0.88 9.37 -6.27
CA ILE A 79 -1.63 10.51 -5.72
C ILE A 79 -1.97 10.28 -4.25
N ILE A 80 -2.42 9.08 -3.88
CA ILE A 80 -2.71 8.73 -2.49
C ILE A 80 -1.44 8.84 -1.64
N THR A 81 -0.32 8.28 -2.09
CA THR A 81 0.96 8.34 -1.38
C THR A 81 1.45 9.77 -1.18
N LEU A 82 1.31 10.64 -2.19
CA LEU A 82 1.63 12.07 -2.04
C LEU A 82 0.67 12.80 -1.11
N ALA A 83 -0.62 12.49 -1.17
CA ALA A 83 -1.63 13.04 -0.27
C ALA A 83 -1.38 12.60 1.18
N ASP A 84 -0.91 11.37 1.38
CA ASP A 84 -0.55 10.80 2.68
C ASP A 84 0.50 11.66 3.38
N PHE A 85 1.60 12.00 2.70
CA PHE A 85 2.64 12.87 3.26
C PHE A 85 2.10 14.22 3.78
N VAL A 86 1.14 14.80 3.07
CA VAL A 86 0.50 16.07 3.46
C VAL A 86 -0.47 15.85 4.63
N VAL A 87 -1.25 14.78 4.59
CA VAL A 87 -2.24 14.46 5.62
C VAL A 87 -1.53 14.09 6.92
N GLU A 88 -0.55 13.20 6.89
CA GLU A 88 0.24 12.78 8.05
C GLU A 88 0.92 13.95 8.76
N ASP A 89 1.56 14.86 8.02
CA ASP A 89 2.19 16.05 8.63
C ASP A 89 1.20 16.92 9.41
N ARG A 90 -0.07 16.94 8.97
CA ARG A 90 -1.12 17.71 9.63
C ARG A 90 -1.75 16.93 10.79
N VAL A 91 -2.17 15.68 10.56
CA VAL A 91 -3.00 14.93 11.52
C VAL A 91 -2.18 14.31 12.64
N ARG A 92 -0.88 14.04 12.41
CA ARG A 92 0.01 13.49 13.45
C ARG A 92 0.69 14.54 14.32
N ARG A 93 0.44 15.85 14.13
CA ARG A 93 1.01 16.91 15.01
C ARG A 93 0.73 16.67 16.49
N PRO A 94 -0.49 16.28 16.93
CA PRO A 94 -0.74 15.95 18.34
C PRO A 94 0.05 14.74 18.84
N LEU A 95 0.51 13.87 17.93
CA LEU A 95 1.33 12.68 18.24
C LEU A 95 2.84 12.98 18.26
N GLY A 96 3.24 14.25 18.13
CA GLY A 96 4.65 14.64 17.99
C GLY A 96 5.17 14.62 16.55
N GLY A 97 4.28 14.44 15.56
CA GLY A 97 4.60 14.38 14.13
C GLY A 97 5.03 13.00 13.64
N VAL A 98 5.36 12.92 12.35
CA VAL A 98 5.89 11.70 11.70
C VAL A 98 7.28 11.39 12.23
N PHE A 99 7.52 10.13 12.62
CA PHE A 99 8.79 9.72 13.23
C PHE A 99 9.97 9.93 12.25
N PRO A 100 11.17 10.34 12.71
CA PRO A 100 12.31 10.53 11.80
C PRO A 100 12.66 9.27 11.00
N GLY A 101 12.59 8.09 11.63
CA GLY A 101 12.85 6.82 10.96
C GLY A 101 11.78 6.45 9.93
N GLU A 102 10.51 6.81 10.17
CA GLU A 102 9.39 6.60 9.23
C GLU A 102 9.61 7.45 7.97
N ARG A 103 10.02 8.71 8.13
CA ARG A 103 10.38 9.58 6.99
C ARG A 103 11.51 8.99 6.13
N CYS A 104 12.54 8.43 6.77
CA CYS A 104 13.61 7.75 6.05
C CYS A 104 13.09 6.51 5.32
N THR A 105 12.25 5.70 5.97
CA THR A 105 11.60 4.54 5.35
C THR A 105 10.78 4.94 4.12
N HIS A 106 9.95 5.98 4.23
CA HIS A 106 9.16 6.53 3.12
C HIS A 106 10.04 7.00 1.96
N ALA A 107 11.14 7.70 2.25
CA ALA A 107 12.07 8.16 1.21
C ALA A 107 12.72 6.99 0.47
N VAL A 108 13.16 5.95 1.18
CA VAL A 108 13.71 4.73 0.57
C VAL A 108 12.66 4.02 -0.27
N MET A 109 11.44 3.88 0.25
CA MET A 109 10.31 3.30 -0.47
C MET A 109 9.94 4.08 -1.73
N ALA A 110 10.00 5.41 -1.71
CA ALA A 110 9.72 6.23 -2.88
C ALA A 110 10.77 6.01 -4.00
N ILE A 111 12.06 5.91 -3.63
CA ILE A 111 13.15 5.59 -4.57
C ILE A 111 12.95 4.19 -5.15
N LEU A 112 12.69 3.19 -4.30
CA LEU A 112 12.47 1.82 -4.72
C LEU A 112 11.23 1.69 -5.62
N TYR A 113 10.16 2.40 -5.29
CA TYR A 113 8.96 2.45 -6.12
C TYR A 113 9.23 3.11 -7.48
N GLY A 114 10.04 4.16 -7.53
CA GLY A 114 10.54 4.69 -8.80
C GLY A 114 11.24 3.64 -9.66
N ALA A 115 12.02 2.74 -9.04
CA ALA A 115 12.64 1.61 -9.74
C ALA A 115 11.60 0.55 -10.18
N VAL A 116 10.56 0.28 -9.37
CA VAL A 116 9.42 -0.55 -9.79
C VAL A 116 8.79 0.02 -11.06
N LEU A 117 8.47 1.32 -11.06
CA LEU A 117 7.86 2.01 -12.19
C LEU A 117 8.76 1.99 -13.45
N ALA A 118 10.06 2.17 -13.30
CA ALA A 118 11.01 2.10 -14.41
C ALA A 118 10.97 0.75 -15.15
N HIS A 119 10.62 -0.33 -14.45
CA HIS A 119 10.46 -1.67 -15.05
C HIS A 119 9.01 -2.04 -15.37
N LEU A 120 8.01 -1.44 -14.72
CA LEU A 120 6.59 -1.73 -14.94
C LEU A 120 6.01 -0.92 -16.12
N VAL A 121 6.37 0.36 -16.25
CA VAL A 121 5.84 1.24 -17.29
C VAL A 121 6.14 0.74 -18.71
N PRO A 122 7.35 0.25 -19.05
CA PRO A 122 7.60 -0.32 -20.37
C PRO A 122 6.71 -1.53 -20.70
N GLU A 123 6.40 -2.36 -19.69
CA GLU A 123 5.50 -3.52 -19.85
C GLU A 123 4.06 -3.07 -20.10
N MET A 124 3.60 -2.04 -19.38
CA MET A 124 2.27 -1.45 -19.59
C MET A 124 2.15 -0.82 -20.98
N LEU A 125 3.19 -0.16 -21.48
CA LEU A 125 3.23 0.37 -22.84
C LEU A 125 3.20 -0.76 -23.89
N ALA A 126 3.95 -1.83 -23.66
CA ALA A 126 3.92 -3.00 -24.54
C ALA A 126 2.53 -3.66 -24.55
N TRP A 127 1.85 -3.73 -23.41
CA TRP A 127 0.47 -4.23 -23.31
C TRP A 127 -0.56 -3.29 -23.93
N TRP A 128 -0.37 -1.98 -23.85
CA TRP A 128 -1.25 -0.98 -24.47
C TRP A 128 -1.37 -1.17 -25.99
N HIS A 129 -0.28 -1.57 -26.65
CA HIS A 129 -0.26 -1.83 -28.10
C HIS A 129 -0.85 -3.18 -28.52
N GLN A 130 -1.37 -3.97 -27.58
CA GLN A 130 -1.98 -5.27 -27.86
C GLN A 130 -3.51 -5.19 -27.86
N PRO A 131 -4.21 -6.15 -28.48
CA PRO A 131 -5.67 -6.24 -28.39
C PRO A 131 -6.15 -6.28 -26.94
N THR A 132 -7.27 -5.60 -26.65
CA THR A 132 -7.82 -5.54 -25.29
C THR A 132 -8.16 -6.93 -24.78
N GLY A 133 -7.59 -7.30 -23.64
CA GLY A 133 -7.85 -8.57 -22.99
C GLY A 133 -7.14 -8.66 -21.65
N LEU A 134 -7.79 -9.32 -20.69
CA LEU A 134 -7.21 -9.61 -19.39
C LEU A 134 -7.00 -11.12 -19.31
N ASP A 135 -5.81 -11.57 -19.72
CA ASP A 135 -5.52 -12.98 -19.90
C ASP A 135 -4.72 -13.51 -18.70
N VAL A 136 -5.01 -14.74 -18.30
CA VAL A 136 -4.14 -15.48 -17.36
C VAL A 136 -2.86 -15.85 -18.10
N ALA A 137 -1.80 -15.09 -17.83
CA ALA A 137 -0.49 -15.20 -18.45
C ALA A 137 0.58 -15.07 -17.34
N PRO A 138 0.82 -16.13 -16.56
CA PRO A 138 1.68 -16.03 -15.40
C PRO A 138 3.13 -15.71 -15.77
N VAL A 139 3.72 -14.74 -15.06
CA VAL A 139 5.10 -14.32 -15.30
C VAL A 139 6.06 -15.44 -14.85
N PRO A 140 7.10 -15.79 -15.63
CA PRO A 140 8.08 -16.80 -15.23
C PRO A 140 8.89 -16.31 -14.03
N LEU A 141 8.49 -16.76 -12.84
CA LEU A 141 9.06 -16.41 -11.54
C LEU A 141 9.31 -17.68 -10.74
N PRO A 142 10.29 -17.68 -9.81
CA PRO A 142 10.39 -18.73 -8.80
C PRO A 142 9.08 -18.85 -8.00
N GLU A 143 8.61 -20.07 -7.77
CA GLU A 143 7.39 -20.34 -7.00
C GLU A 143 7.38 -19.67 -5.60
N PRO A 144 8.49 -19.64 -4.84
CA PRO A 144 8.51 -18.96 -3.54
C PRO A 144 8.20 -17.46 -3.64
N LEU A 145 8.72 -16.78 -4.66
CA LEU A 145 8.43 -15.35 -4.86
C LEU A 145 6.96 -15.14 -5.17
N ARG A 146 6.37 -16.00 -6.03
CA ARG A 146 4.95 -15.90 -6.36
C ARG A 146 4.07 -16.12 -5.13
N LEU A 147 4.43 -17.06 -4.26
CA LEU A 147 3.77 -17.28 -2.97
C LEU A 147 3.90 -16.05 -2.07
N VAL A 148 5.09 -15.47 -1.96
CA VAL A 148 5.34 -14.25 -1.16
C VAL A 148 4.45 -13.10 -1.65
N LEU A 149 4.36 -12.88 -2.96
CA LEU A 149 3.49 -11.85 -3.53
C LEU A 149 2.00 -12.12 -3.22
N GLY A 150 1.57 -13.39 -3.27
CA GLY A 150 0.22 -13.78 -2.86
C GLY A 150 -0.05 -13.53 -1.36
N LEU A 151 0.92 -13.82 -0.49
CA LEU A 151 0.84 -13.53 0.94
C LEU A 151 0.81 -12.03 1.21
N MET A 152 1.61 -11.24 0.48
CA MET A 152 1.59 -9.78 0.55
C MET A 152 0.22 -9.23 0.12
N ALA A 153 -0.37 -9.76 -0.97
CA ALA A 153 -1.71 -9.37 -1.41
C ALA A 153 -2.77 -9.62 -0.31
N ALA A 154 -2.74 -10.80 0.32
CA ALA A 154 -3.66 -11.13 1.40
C ALA A 154 -3.42 -10.29 2.67
N GLY A 155 -2.14 -10.07 3.03
CA GLY A 155 -1.75 -9.29 4.20
C GLY A 155 -2.15 -7.83 4.07
N VAL A 156 -1.85 -7.20 2.93
CA VAL A 156 -2.19 -5.79 2.70
C VAL A 156 -3.70 -5.61 2.53
N LEU A 157 -4.42 -6.59 1.96
CA LEU A 157 -5.89 -6.58 1.97
C LEU A 157 -6.45 -6.59 3.39
N GLY A 158 -5.90 -7.44 4.27
CA GLY A 158 -6.28 -7.50 5.68
C GLY A 158 -6.01 -6.19 6.43
N SER A 159 -4.86 -5.57 6.15
CA SER A 159 -4.49 -4.24 6.66
C SER A 159 -5.50 -3.17 6.21
N GLY A 160 -5.79 -3.10 4.90
CA GLY A 160 -6.73 -2.10 4.39
C GLY A 160 -8.16 -2.27 4.90
N VAL A 161 -8.63 -3.52 5.07
CA VAL A 161 -9.93 -3.80 5.72
C VAL A 161 -9.92 -3.29 7.16
N ARG A 162 -8.82 -3.52 7.89
CA ARG A 162 -8.67 -3.06 9.28
C ARG A 162 -8.68 -1.55 9.38
N ASP A 163 -7.95 -0.84 8.52
CA ASP A 163 -7.91 0.61 8.53
C ASP A 163 -9.26 1.22 8.17
N LEU A 164 -9.96 0.66 7.18
CA LEU A 164 -11.31 1.06 6.86
C LEU A 164 -12.25 0.82 8.06
N TYR A 165 -12.13 -0.34 8.71
CA TYR A 165 -12.95 -0.68 9.89
C TYR A 165 -12.70 0.31 11.06
N ALA A 166 -11.45 0.69 11.29
CA ALA A 166 -11.08 1.69 12.28
C ALA A 166 -11.55 3.11 11.90
N ALA A 167 -11.40 3.50 10.63
CA ALA A 167 -11.84 4.79 10.09
C ALA A 167 -13.37 4.98 10.14
N LEU A 168 -14.12 3.88 9.99
CA LEU A 168 -15.57 3.82 10.16
C LEU A 168 -16.00 3.71 11.64
N GLN A 169 -15.05 3.65 12.57
CA GLN A 169 -15.26 3.58 14.02
C GLN A 169 -16.13 2.39 14.46
N LEU A 170 -16.06 1.29 13.72
CA LEU A 170 -16.85 0.10 14.00
C LEU A 170 -16.43 -0.56 15.33
N PRO A 171 -17.33 -1.29 16.00
CA PRO A 171 -17.07 -1.89 17.31
C PRO A 171 -15.84 -2.80 17.31
N GLY A 172 -14.90 -2.59 18.23
CA GLY A 172 -13.67 -3.39 18.29
C GLY A 172 -12.57 -2.96 17.30
N GLY A 173 -12.80 -1.95 16.44
CA GLY A 173 -11.80 -1.49 15.47
C GLY A 173 -10.49 -0.95 16.05
N ARG A 174 -10.45 -0.69 17.37
CA ARG A 174 -9.23 -0.30 18.10
C ARG A 174 -8.37 -1.46 18.56
N TRP A 175 -8.88 -2.69 18.59
CA TRP A 175 -8.12 -3.86 19.04
C TRP A 175 -6.81 -3.99 18.25
N PRO A 176 -5.66 -4.33 18.85
CA PRO A 176 -5.44 -4.70 20.26
C PRO A 176 -5.17 -3.54 21.21
N TRP A 177 -5.33 -2.30 20.74
CA TRP A 177 -4.99 -1.12 21.51
C TRP A 177 -6.08 -0.80 22.54
N PRO A 178 -5.70 -0.53 23.80
CA PRO A 178 -6.65 -0.12 24.82
C PRO A 178 -7.29 1.22 24.42
N ALA A 179 -8.48 1.50 24.96
CA ALA A 179 -8.98 2.87 24.96
C ALA A 179 -7.92 3.73 25.66
N GLU A 180 -7.43 4.77 25.01
CA GLU A 180 -6.65 5.75 25.76
C GLU A 180 -7.63 6.40 26.75
N GLU A 181 -7.52 6.04 28.03
CA GLU A 181 -8.11 6.84 29.11
C GLU A 181 -7.56 8.24 28.90
N ALA A 182 -8.44 9.21 28.69
CA ALA A 182 -8.07 10.60 28.51
C ALA A 182 -7.07 10.95 29.62
N ARG A 183 -5.79 11.07 29.26
CA ARG A 183 -4.78 11.58 30.17
C ARG A 183 -5.15 13.04 30.36
N VAL A 184 -5.90 13.31 31.43
CA VAL A 184 -6.04 14.63 32.00
C VAL A 184 -4.63 15.06 32.38
N GLN A 185 -4.04 15.93 31.57
CA GLN A 185 -2.90 16.77 31.92
C GLN A 185 -3.30 18.21 31.63
#